data_AF-A0A182ALG9-F1
#
_entry.id   AF-A0A182ALG9-F1
#
_cell.length_a   1.000
_cell.length_b   1.000
_cell.length_c   1.000
_cell.angle_alpha   90.00
_cell.angle_beta   90.00
_cell.angle_gamma   90.00
#
_symmetry.space_group_name_H-M   'P 1'
#
loop_
_entity.id
_entity.type
_entity.pdbx_description
1 polymer ?
#
loop_
_entity_poly.entity_id
_entity_poly.type
_entity_poly.pdbx_seq_one_letter_code
_entity_poly.pdbx_strand_id
1 'polypeptide(L)'
;MPCLSDRWYVGLTPKTPEYIEAERHVQGMLDAFLHVIEYYCKACERSFPASYVGGVDSFEQLNDKDKALICFIHHHLLCDGIRANEMHDILSLAEMHSERFSDALPTLRACLNLPRMRVSIKRYMLGDHHFQ
;
A
#
# COMPACT_ATOMS: atom_id res chain seq x y z
N MET A 1 -6.36 -0.18 16.96
CA MET A 1 -5.49 -0.98 16.08
C MET A 1 -6.32 -1.36 14.87
N PRO A 2 -5.83 -1.19 13.64
CA PRO A 2 -6.45 -1.87 12.52
C PRO A 2 -6.28 -3.37 12.76
N CYS A 3 -7.39 -4.10 12.84
CA CYS A 3 -7.38 -5.54 12.94
C CYS A 3 -6.89 -6.12 11.61
N LEU A 4 -6.04 -7.14 11.69
CA LEU A 4 -5.75 -8.04 10.56
C LEU A 4 -7.08 -8.63 10.05
N SER A 5 -7.16 -9.07 8.80
CA SER A 5 -8.36 -9.82 8.39
C SER A 5 -8.53 -11.06 9.26
N ASP A 6 -9.78 -11.51 9.43
CA ASP A 6 -10.09 -12.72 10.19
C ASP A 6 -9.28 -13.92 9.67
N ARG A 7 -9.02 -13.99 8.37
CA ARG A 7 -8.21 -15.05 7.74
C ARG A 7 -6.75 -15.00 8.19
N TRP A 8 -6.13 -13.82 8.13
CA TRP A 8 -4.73 -13.66 8.52
C TRP A 8 -4.54 -13.79 10.04
N TYR A 9 -5.54 -13.38 10.82
CA TYR A 9 -5.57 -13.56 12.27
C TYR A 9 -5.78 -15.02 12.71
N VAL A 10 -6.62 -15.80 12.02
CA VAL A 10 -6.82 -17.22 12.32
C VAL A 10 -5.58 -18.04 11.95
N GLY A 11 -4.87 -17.64 10.89
CA GLY A 11 -3.61 -18.23 10.47
C GLY A 11 -2.38 -17.74 11.22
N LEU A 12 -2.43 -17.42 12.53
CA LEU A 12 -1.25 -16.89 13.26
C LEU A 12 -0.19 -17.93 13.64
N THR A 13 -0.50 -19.23 13.57
CA THR A 13 0.47 -20.29 13.93
C THR A 13 1.23 -20.73 12.67
N PRO A 14 2.54 -20.44 12.53
CA PRO A 14 3.28 -20.81 11.34
C PRO A 14 3.22 -22.31 11.05
N LYS A 15 3.19 -22.66 9.77
CA LYS A 15 3.23 -24.04 9.26
C LYS A 15 1.97 -24.89 9.51
N THR A 16 0.88 -24.32 10.01
CA THR A 16 -0.43 -25.01 9.98
C THR A 16 -1.07 -24.90 8.59
N PRO A 17 -2.00 -25.80 8.21
CA PRO A 17 -2.74 -25.68 6.96
C PRO A 17 -3.45 -24.33 6.79
N GLU A 18 -4.03 -23.81 7.87
CA GLU A 18 -4.74 -22.52 7.88
C GLU A 18 -3.79 -21.35 7.66
N TYR A 19 -2.61 -21.37 8.29
CA TYR A 19 -1.55 -20.39 8.03
C TYR A 19 -1.13 -20.42 6.56
N ILE A 20 -0.89 -21.62 6.01
CA ILE A 20 -0.45 -21.77 4.61
C ILE A 20 -1.52 -21.27 3.63
N GLU A 21 -2.80 -21.51 3.90
CA GLU A 21 -3.90 -20.98 3.10
C GLU A 21 -3.99 -19.45 3.20
N ALA A 22 -3.91 -18.91 4.42
CA ALA A 22 -3.93 -17.47 4.65
C ALA A 22 -2.73 -16.77 3.99
N GLU A 23 -1.54 -17.35 4.09
CA GLU A 23 -0.31 -16.84 3.47
C GLU A 23 -0.40 -16.83 1.95
N ARG A 24 -0.91 -17.92 1.34
CA ARG A 24 -1.15 -17.92 -0.12
C ARG A 24 -2.15 -16.85 -0.54
N HIS A 25 -3.20 -16.65 0.24
CA HIS A 25 -4.21 -15.63 -0.04
C HIS A 25 -3.61 -14.22 0.03
N VAL A 26 -2.88 -13.90 1.10
CA VAL A 26 -2.22 -12.59 1.28
C VAL A 26 -1.11 -12.40 0.26
N GLN A 27 -0.38 -13.45 -0.11
CA GLN A 27 0.62 -13.39 -1.18
C GLN A 27 -0.02 -13.03 -2.53
N GLY A 28 -1.17 -13.62 -2.87
CA GLY A 28 -1.89 -13.25 -4.09
C GLY A 28 -2.31 -11.78 -4.11
N MET A 29 -2.72 -11.22 -2.96
CA MET A 29 -3.02 -9.80 -2.84
C MET A 29 -1.77 -8.92 -2.91
N LEU A 30 -0.65 -9.37 -2.33
CA LEU A 30 0.64 -8.70 -2.46
C LEU A 30 1.12 -8.66 -3.91
N ASP A 31 0.99 -9.75 -4.66
CA ASP A 31 1.35 -9.80 -6.08
C ASP A 31 0.49 -8.83 -6.91
N ALA A 32 -0.83 -8.78 -6.65
CA ALA A 32 -1.72 -7.80 -7.27
C ALA A 32 -1.32 -6.35 -6.92
N PHE A 33 -1.01 -6.09 -5.65
CA PHE A 33 -0.55 -4.79 -5.19
C PHE A 33 0.75 -4.34 -5.89
N LEU A 34 1.72 -5.24 -5.99
CA LEU A 34 2.98 -4.97 -6.71
C LEU A 34 2.72 -4.65 -8.19
N HIS A 35 1.83 -5.41 -8.83
CA HIS A 35 1.44 -5.15 -10.21
C HIS A 35 0.82 -3.76 -10.41
N VAL A 36 -0.06 -3.34 -9.50
CA VAL A 36 -0.66 -1.99 -9.53
C VAL A 36 0.42 -0.91 -9.38
N ILE A 37 1.39 -1.08 -8.48
CA ILE A 37 2.47 -0.10 -8.35
C ILE A 37 3.30 -0.05 -9.63
N GLU A 38 3.75 -1.20 -10.12
CA GLU A 38 4.55 -1.28 -11.34
C GLU A 38 3.85 -0.60 -12.52
N TYR A 39 2.54 -0.82 -12.66
CA TYR A 39 1.70 -0.18 -13.66
C TYR A 39 1.78 1.36 -13.55
N TYR A 40 1.53 1.94 -12.36
CA TYR A 40 1.54 3.39 -12.20
C TYR A 40 2.94 4.00 -12.25
N CYS A 41 3.94 3.33 -11.70
CA CYS A 41 5.35 3.72 -11.84
C CYS A 41 5.75 3.82 -13.32
N LYS A 42 5.39 2.80 -14.11
CA LYS A 42 5.65 2.80 -15.55
C LYS A 42 4.84 3.86 -16.29
N ALA A 43 3.55 3.99 -16.00
CA ALA A 43 2.67 4.97 -16.66
C ALA A 43 3.07 6.42 -16.38
N CYS A 44 3.61 6.70 -15.18
CA CYS A 44 4.06 8.03 -14.79
C CYS A 44 5.56 8.28 -15.02
N GLU A 45 6.30 7.30 -15.56
CA GLU A 45 7.77 7.32 -15.72
C GLU A 45 8.52 7.64 -14.42
N ARG A 46 8.14 6.95 -13.32
CA ARG A 46 8.70 7.19 -11.98
C ARG A 46 9.09 5.88 -11.30
N SER A 47 10.05 5.98 -10.40
CA SER A 47 10.44 4.87 -9.50
C SER A 47 9.55 4.84 -8.26
N PHE A 48 9.64 3.74 -7.49
CA PHE A 48 9.03 3.66 -6.17
C PHE A 48 9.52 4.84 -5.30
N PRO A 49 8.63 5.51 -4.53
CA PRO A 49 9.01 6.57 -3.60
C PRO A 49 9.87 6.01 -2.45
N ALA A 50 11.17 5.85 -2.70
CA ALA A 50 12.13 5.23 -1.78
C ALA A 50 12.34 6.00 -0.47
N SER A 51 11.98 7.29 -0.44
CA SER A 51 12.15 8.16 0.74
C SER A 51 11.09 7.96 1.82
N TYR A 52 9.99 7.24 1.55
CA TYR A 52 8.93 7.08 2.54
C TYR A 52 9.24 5.97 3.56
N VAL A 53 9.57 6.38 4.78
CA VAL A 53 9.90 5.44 5.86
C VAL A 53 8.71 5.05 6.75
N GLY A 54 7.54 5.68 6.58
CA GLY A 54 6.36 5.48 7.43
C GLY A 54 6.00 6.73 8.25
N GLY A 55 4.71 6.90 8.57
CA GLY A 55 4.19 8.04 9.34
C GLY A 55 3.63 9.19 8.50
N VAL A 56 2.98 10.15 9.16
CA VAL A 56 2.37 11.34 8.51
C VAL A 56 3.47 12.31 8.03
N ASP A 57 4.49 12.54 8.87
CA ASP A 57 5.56 13.51 8.56
C ASP A 57 6.38 13.12 7.33
N SER A 58 6.65 11.83 7.13
CA SER A 58 7.37 11.34 5.95
C SER A 58 6.54 11.43 4.67
N PHE A 59 5.20 11.42 4.76
CA PHE A 59 4.35 11.63 3.60
C PHE A 59 4.34 13.09 3.20
N GLU A 60 4.28 14.00 4.18
CA GLU A 60 4.28 15.44 3.89
C GLU A 60 5.57 15.91 3.22
N GLN A 61 6.69 15.22 3.48
CA GLN A 61 7.99 15.45 2.84
C GLN A 61 8.07 14.97 1.38
N LEU A 62 7.11 14.17 0.91
CA LEU A 62 7.05 13.77 -0.49
C LEU A 62 6.66 14.97 -1.37
N ASN A 63 7.16 15.00 -2.60
CA ASN A 63 6.68 15.98 -3.59
C ASN A 63 5.23 15.65 -4.00
N ASP A 64 4.47 16.65 -4.46
CA ASP A 64 3.05 16.49 -4.84
C ASP A 64 2.79 15.38 -5.85
N LYS A 65 3.78 15.15 -6.69
CA LYS A 65 3.79 14.21 -7.79
C LYS A 65 3.87 12.77 -7.23
N ASP A 66 4.65 12.54 -6.18
CA ASP A 66 4.73 11.26 -5.45
C ASP A 66 3.51 11.05 -4.56
N LYS A 67 3.01 12.13 -3.91
CA LYS A 67 1.73 12.10 -3.18
C LYS A 67 0.58 11.67 -4.09
N ALA A 68 0.53 12.21 -5.32
CA ALA A 68 -0.47 11.84 -6.32
C ALA A 68 -0.35 10.37 -6.73
N LEU A 69 0.86 9.90 -7.05
CA LEU A 69 1.13 8.50 -7.38
C LEU A 69 0.59 7.55 -6.29
N ILE A 70 0.92 7.82 -5.03
CA ILE A 70 0.46 7.03 -3.88
C ILE A 70 -1.08 7.09 -3.75
N CYS A 71 -1.69 8.26 -3.96
CA CYS A 71 -3.15 8.41 -3.96
C CYS A 71 -3.83 7.59 -5.06
N PHE A 72 -3.27 7.57 -6.28
CA PHE A 72 -3.79 6.77 -7.40
C PHE A 72 -3.71 5.28 -7.09
N ILE A 73 -2.55 4.80 -6.61
CA ILE A 73 -2.34 3.41 -6.22
C ILE A 73 -3.35 3.02 -5.13
N HIS A 74 -3.46 3.79 -4.05
CA HIS A 74 -4.39 3.51 -2.97
C HIS A 74 -5.85 3.48 -3.46
N HIS A 75 -6.25 4.43 -4.31
CA HIS A 75 -7.61 4.46 -4.86
C HIS A 75 -7.89 3.24 -5.73
N HIS A 76 -6.95 2.82 -6.58
CA HIS A 76 -7.09 1.64 -7.43
C HIS A 76 -7.34 0.39 -6.59
N LEU A 77 -6.57 0.19 -5.54
CA LEU A 77 -6.71 -0.97 -4.65
C LEU A 77 -8.08 -1.01 -3.96
N LEU A 78 -8.60 0.16 -3.55
CA LEU A 78 -9.95 0.26 -3.00
C LEU A 78 -11.02 -0.09 -4.05
N CYS A 79 -10.83 0.32 -5.31
CA CYS A 79 -11.71 -0.04 -6.43
C CYS A 79 -11.69 -1.54 -6.72
N ASP A 80 -10.54 -2.20 -6.58
CA ASP A 80 -10.40 -3.66 -6.68
C ASP A 80 -10.98 -4.41 -5.47
N GLY A 81 -11.44 -3.67 -4.46
CA GLY A 81 -12.08 -4.22 -3.27
C GLY A 81 -11.10 -4.59 -2.15
N ILE A 82 -9.81 -4.28 -2.28
CA ILE A 82 -8.82 -4.49 -1.21
C ILE A 82 -9.06 -3.46 -0.10
N ARG A 83 -9.46 -3.96 1.06
CA ARG A 83 -9.85 -3.16 2.23
C ARG A 83 -8.63 -2.81 3.09
N ALA A 84 -8.81 -1.87 4.01
CA ALA A 84 -7.74 -1.41 4.88
C ALA A 84 -7.11 -2.53 5.73
N ASN A 85 -7.91 -3.46 6.26
CA ASN A 85 -7.42 -4.62 7.02
C ASN A 85 -6.60 -5.58 6.13
N GLU A 86 -7.01 -5.79 4.88
CA GLU A 86 -6.27 -6.61 3.92
C GLU A 86 -4.95 -5.94 3.52
N MET A 87 -4.93 -4.62 3.35
CA MET A 87 -3.67 -3.88 3.16
C MET A 87 -2.72 -4.06 4.35
N HIS A 88 -3.24 -4.20 5.58
CA HIS A 88 -2.42 -4.48 6.77
C HIS A 88 -1.83 -5.89 6.73
N ASP A 89 -2.62 -6.88 6.28
CA ASP A 89 -2.11 -8.24 6.09
C ASP A 89 -1.00 -8.27 5.03
N ILE A 90 -1.19 -7.57 3.90
CA ILE A 90 -0.19 -7.43 2.83
C ILE A 90 1.11 -6.81 3.38
N LEU A 91 1.02 -5.72 4.14
CA LEU A 91 2.21 -5.10 4.74
C LEU A 91 2.89 -6.06 5.73
N SER A 92 2.12 -6.76 6.56
CA SER A 92 2.65 -7.73 7.53
C SER A 92 3.46 -8.82 6.81
N LEU A 93 2.93 -9.40 5.73
CA LEU A 93 3.64 -10.40 4.95
C LEU A 93 4.88 -9.81 4.24
N ALA A 94 4.75 -8.60 3.67
CA ALA A 94 5.87 -7.94 3.00
C ALA A 94 7.02 -7.61 3.97
N GLU A 95 6.73 -7.22 5.21
CA GLU A 95 7.74 -6.93 6.23
C GLU A 95 8.45 -8.19 6.72
N MET A 96 7.76 -9.33 6.82
CA MET A 96 8.38 -10.64 7.08
C MET A 96 9.40 -11.02 6.01
N HIS A 97 9.23 -10.52 4.79
CA HIS A 97 10.14 -10.72 3.64
C HIS A 97 10.77 -9.41 3.17
N SER A 98 11.12 -8.52 4.11
CA SER A 98 11.56 -7.16 3.82
C SER A 98 12.74 -7.04 2.85
N GLU A 99 13.67 -8.01 2.85
CA GLU A 99 14.78 -8.05 1.88
C GLU A 99 14.29 -8.21 0.43
N ARG A 100 13.20 -8.96 0.23
CA ARG A 100 12.61 -9.21 -1.10
C ARG A 100 11.77 -8.03 -1.59
N PHE A 101 11.13 -7.31 -0.68
CA PHE A 101 10.15 -6.26 -0.99
C PHE A 101 10.62 -4.86 -0.60
N SER A 102 11.92 -4.65 -0.42
CA SER A 102 12.52 -3.40 0.08
C SER A 102 12.03 -2.16 -0.67
N ASP A 103 11.92 -2.25 -1.99
CA ASP A 103 11.55 -1.13 -2.85
C ASP A 103 10.05 -0.81 -2.78
N ALA A 104 9.20 -1.82 -2.52
CA ALA A 104 7.75 -1.67 -2.46
C ALA A 104 7.25 -1.26 -1.06
N LEU A 105 8.00 -1.57 0.01
CA LEU A 105 7.63 -1.30 1.40
C LEU A 105 7.29 0.18 1.69
N PRO A 106 8.05 1.17 1.18
CA PRO A 106 7.68 2.58 1.31
C PRO A 106 6.27 2.88 0.78
N THR A 107 5.94 2.38 -0.41
CA THR A 107 4.64 2.63 -1.04
C THR A 107 3.52 1.92 -0.29
N LEU A 108 3.74 0.68 0.16
CA LEU A 108 2.81 -0.08 1.02
C LEU A 108 2.45 0.70 2.28
N ARG A 109 3.47 1.16 3.01
CA ARG A 109 3.31 1.92 4.25
C ARG A 109 2.58 3.24 4.00
N ALA A 110 2.86 3.91 2.87
CA ALA A 110 2.21 5.18 2.54
C ALA A 110 0.72 4.98 2.24
N CYS A 111 0.38 3.98 1.41
CA CYS A 111 -1.00 3.63 1.08
C CYS A 111 -1.82 3.29 2.34
N LEU A 112 -1.21 2.59 3.30
CA LEU A 112 -1.86 2.23 4.56
C LEU A 112 -2.12 3.40 5.50
N ASN A 113 -1.23 4.40 5.49
CA ASN A 113 -1.35 5.56 6.37
C ASN A 113 -2.16 6.69 5.74
N LEU A 114 -2.44 6.67 4.43
CA LEU A 114 -3.25 7.68 3.73
C LEU A 114 -4.60 8.01 4.42
N PRO A 115 -5.42 7.03 4.85
CA PRO A 115 -6.67 7.33 5.57
C PRO A 115 -6.48 8.12 6.86
N ARG A 116 -5.30 8.02 7.48
CA ARG A 116 -4.94 8.73 8.72
C ARG A 116 -4.39 10.13 8.46
N MET A 117 -3.91 10.41 7.26
CA MET A 117 -3.26 11.68 6.90
C MET A 117 -4.24 12.82 6.61
N ARG A 118 -5.57 12.59 6.68
CA ARG A 118 -6.61 13.57 6.26
C ARG A 118 -6.36 14.13 4.85
N VAL A 119 -5.69 13.36 4.00
CA VAL A 119 -5.38 13.73 2.63
C VAL A 119 -6.65 13.60 1.80
N SER A 120 -7.11 14.71 1.22
CA SER A 120 -8.16 14.66 0.21
C SER A 120 -7.57 14.04 -1.05
N ILE A 121 -7.85 12.76 -1.29
CA ILE A 121 -7.48 12.05 -2.52
C ILE A 121 -7.94 12.85 -3.76
N LYS A 122 -9.10 13.53 -3.67
CA LYS A 122 -9.62 14.41 -4.71
C LYS A 122 -8.66 15.54 -5.10
N ARG A 123 -7.91 16.10 -4.14
CA ARG A 123 -6.93 17.19 -4.38
C ARG A 123 -5.84 16.76 -5.36
N TYR A 124 -5.41 15.50 -5.26
CA TYR A 124 -4.31 14.97 -6.07
C TYR A 124 -4.78 14.23 -7.32
N MET A 125 -5.99 13.67 -7.31
CA MET A 125 -6.56 12.94 -8.47
C MET A 125 -7.26 13.84 -9.48
N LEU A 126 -7.89 14.93 -9.03
CA LEU A 126 -8.68 15.80 -9.92
C LEU A 126 -7.89 16.99 -10.45
N GLY A 127 -6.67 17.22 -9.91
CA GLY A 127 -5.94 18.46 -10.08
C GLY A 127 -6.75 19.62 -9.52
N ASP A 128 -6.31 20.23 -8.43
CA ASP A 128 -6.69 21.62 -8.24
C ASP A 128 -6.09 22.39 -9.42
N HIS A 129 -6.88 22.60 -10.47
CA HIS A 129 -6.66 23.60 -11.50
C HIS A 129 -6.81 24.99 -10.87
N HIS A 130 -5.92 25.29 -9.93
CA HIS A 130 -5.61 26.62 -9.47
C HIS A 130 -4.11 26.82 -9.65
N PHE A 131 -3.68 26.75 -10.92
CA PHE A 131 -2.50 27.49 -11.35
C PHE A 131 -2.90 28.97 -11.33
N GLN A 132 -2.43 29.69 -10.31
CA GLN A 132 -2.14 31.13 -10.43
C GLN A 132 -0.65 31.28 -10.72
#